data_AF-C0R894-F1
#
_entry.id   AF-C0R894-F1
#
_cell.length_a   1.000
_cell.length_b   1.000
_cell.length_c   1.000
_cell.angle_alpha   90.00
_cell.angle_beta   90.00
_cell.angle_gamma   90.00
#
_symmetry.space_group_name_H-M   'P 1'
#
loop_
_entity.id
_entity.type
_entity.pdbx_description
1 polymer ?
#
loop_
_entity_poly.entity_id
_entity_poly.type
_entity_poly.pdbx_seq_one_letter_code
_entity_poly.pdbx_strand_id
1 'polypeptide(L)'
;MRATLSILKKNLNNSNIARDDMNAFKNNLIYKSKYIKPLNPILCTQFYIRTYNIDSNATIEIKSQAQYLDQYDNIALTKGKLKSISILAHKSTMNKKGLQNLLQLKNHKDFIDFFENNYIRCCLNFEDRQKREINLMPLFHYHSLLSINKAILSKEKSGDLQFGSSFYVSTNYSWKYLNFTKFQKSLSKIKLIYSPYSNKKYYIKVSQNIYDTLKILTNALRLKEFIK
;
A
#
# COMPACT_ATOMS: atom_id res chain seq x y z
N MET A 1 -17.80 77.69 -12.09
CA MET A 1 -16.41 77.21 -11.94
C MET A 1 -16.48 75.77 -11.44
N ARG A 2 -16.51 74.75 -12.31
CA ARG A 2 -15.41 74.05 -13.03
C ARG A 2 -14.40 73.34 -12.10
N ALA A 3 -14.25 72.04 -12.41
CA ALA A 3 -13.25 71.05 -11.98
C ALA A 3 -13.58 70.37 -10.62
N THR A 4 -13.63 69.03 -10.46
CA THR A 4 -12.98 67.97 -11.25
C THR A 4 -13.72 66.62 -11.05
N LEU A 5 -14.41 66.17 -12.10
CA LEU A 5 -14.57 64.74 -12.39
C LEU A 5 -13.17 64.15 -12.66
N SER A 6 -12.55 63.43 -11.71
CA SER A 6 -11.45 62.50 -12.08
C SER A 6 -11.14 61.37 -11.09
N ILE A 7 -11.98 61.10 -10.07
CA ILE A 7 -11.66 60.07 -9.06
C ILE A 7 -12.30 58.70 -9.37
N LEU A 8 -13.22 58.61 -10.33
CA LEU A 8 -13.98 57.38 -10.62
C LEU A 8 -13.51 56.55 -11.82
N LYS A 9 -12.31 56.80 -12.37
CA LYS A 9 -11.77 56.02 -13.50
C LYS A 9 -10.39 55.38 -13.32
N LYS A 10 -9.76 55.43 -12.14
CA LYS A 10 -8.36 54.95 -11.99
C LYS A 10 -8.09 53.74 -11.11
N ASN A 11 -9.07 53.17 -10.39
CA ASN A 11 -8.83 51.93 -9.61
C ASN A 11 -9.73 50.75 -10.02
N LEU A 12 -10.31 50.78 -11.22
CA LEU A 12 -10.86 49.60 -11.90
C LEU A 12 -9.79 48.78 -12.66
N ASN A 13 -8.50 49.18 -12.58
CA ASN A 13 -7.38 48.45 -13.17
C ASN A 13 -6.60 47.57 -12.18
N ASN A 14 -6.96 47.56 -10.88
CA ASN A 14 -6.36 46.65 -9.89
C ASN A 14 -7.12 45.33 -9.71
N SER A 15 -8.29 45.15 -10.34
CA SER A 15 -9.05 43.90 -10.26
C SER A 15 -8.60 42.82 -11.26
N ASN A 16 -7.80 43.19 -12.27
CA ASN A 16 -7.30 42.22 -13.26
C ASN A 16 -5.97 41.58 -12.81
N ILE A 17 -5.09 42.33 -12.14
CA ILE A 17 -3.83 41.81 -11.59
C ILE A 17 -4.11 40.76 -10.49
N ALA A 18 -5.06 41.04 -9.59
CA ALA A 18 -5.47 40.08 -8.56
C ALA A 18 -6.18 38.83 -9.12
N ARG A 19 -6.85 38.93 -10.28
CA ARG A 19 -7.50 37.80 -10.94
C ARG A 19 -6.50 36.89 -11.65
N ASP A 20 -5.48 37.47 -12.29
CA ASP A 20 -4.43 36.71 -12.95
C ASP A 20 -3.51 36.02 -11.95
N ASP A 21 -3.19 36.66 -10.82
CA ASP A 21 -2.47 36.03 -9.72
C ASP A 21 -3.30 34.92 -9.05
N MET A 22 -4.60 35.15 -8.80
CA MET A 22 -5.46 34.12 -8.20
C MET A 22 -5.71 32.94 -9.15
N ASN A 23 -5.73 33.17 -10.46
CA ASN A 23 -5.76 32.12 -11.47
C ASN A 23 -4.41 31.41 -11.62
N ALA A 24 -3.27 32.11 -11.52
CA ALA A 24 -1.94 31.51 -11.53
C ALA A 24 -1.69 30.67 -10.27
N PHE A 25 -2.18 31.11 -9.09
CA PHE A 25 -2.15 30.35 -7.84
C PHE A 25 -3.08 29.14 -7.88
N LYS A 26 -4.32 29.29 -8.37
CA LYS A 26 -5.24 28.15 -8.58
C LYS A 26 -4.67 27.17 -9.59
N ASN A 27 -4.15 27.64 -10.71
CA ASN A 27 -3.55 26.79 -11.72
C ASN A 27 -2.30 26.11 -11.18
N ASN A 28 -1.42 26.77 -10.43
CA ASN A 28 -0.26 26.13 -9.79
C ASN A 28 -0.64 25.12 -8.70
N LEU A 29 -1.71 25.34 -7.93
CA LEU A 29 -2.24 24.39 -6.95
C LEU A 29 -2.88 23.17 -7.63
N ILE A 30 -3.63 23.40 -8.71
CA ILE A 30 -4.26 22.34 -9.52
C ILE A 30 -3.20 21.56 -10.32
N TYR A 31 -2.17 22.23 -10.85
CA TYR A 31 -1.04 21.60 -11.53
C TYR A 31 -0.20 20.80 -10.53
N LYS A 32 0.10 21.37 -9.34
CA LYS A 32 0.78 20.63 -8.27
C LYS A 32 -0.05 19.44 -7.81
N SER A 33 -1.38 19.54 -7.66
CA SER A 33 -2.21 18.39 -7.28
C SER A 33 -2.30 17.32 -8.38
N LYS A 34 -2.13 17.69 -9.65
CA LYS A 34 -2.14 16.73 -10.78
C LYS A 34 -0.85 15.90 -10.87
N TYR A 35 0.26 16.36 -10.28
CA TYR A 35 1.56 15.69 -10.29
C TYR A 35 2.12 15.32 -8.91
N ILE A 36 1.52 15.79 -7.82
CA ILE A 36 1.78 15.24 -6.48
C ILE A 36 1.00 13.93 -6.39
N LYS A 37 1.64 12.84 -6.82
CA LYS A 37 1.29 11.52 -6.31
C LYS A 37 1.20 11.66 -4.79
N PRO A 38 0.13 11.18 -4.13
CA PRO A 38 0.07 11.22 -2.67
C PRO A 38 1.37 10.62 -2.15
N LEU A 39 2.14 11.41 -1.38
CA LEU A 39 3.36 10.94 -0.75
C LEU A 39 2.97 9.71 0.06
N ASN A 40 3.36 8.53 -0.43
CA ASN A 40 3.10 7.30 0.26
C ASN A 40 3.89 7.41 1.59
N PRO A 41 3.26 7.36 2.77
CA PRO A 41 3.95 7.56 4.05
C PRO A 41 5.04 6.51 4.33
N ILE A 42 5.06 5.41 3.57
CA ILE A 42 6.19 4.47 3.50
C ILE A 42 7.46 5.13 2.95
N LEU A 43 7.34 6.01 1.96
CA LEU A 43 8.47 6.72 1.34
C LEU A 43 9.07 7.81 2.23
N CYS A 44 8.35 8.25 3.28
CA CYS A 44 8.86 9.22 4.26
C CYS A 44 9.50 8.56 5.48
N THR A 45 9.40 7.24 5.62
CA THR A 45 9.89 6.51 6.79
C THR A 45 11.14 5.72 6.43
N GLN A 46 12.19 5.82 7.24
CA GLN A 46 13.40 5.02 7.08
C GLN A 46 13.26 3.68 7.82
N PHE A 47 13.71 2.60 7.19
CA PHE A 47 13.67 1.26 7.76
C PHE A 47 15.04 0.61 7.76
N TYR A 48 15.32 -0.19 8.79
CA TYR A 48 16.25 -1.31 8.65
C TYR A 48 15.53 -2.42 7.90
N ILE A 49 16.09 -2.89 6.78
CA ILE A 49 15.46 -3.89 5.93
C ILE A 49 16.35 -5.13 5.87
N ARG A 50 15.74 -6.30 6.01
CA ARG A 50 16.38 -7.58 5.69
C ARG A 50 15.47 -8.43 4.84
N THR A 51 16.00 -8.95 3.74
CA THR A 51 15.24 -9.76 2.77
C THR A 51 15.67 -11.21 2.84
N TYR A 52 14.70 -12.11 2.88
CA TYR A 52 14.87 -13.55 2.97
C TYR A 52 14.30 -14.21 1.73
N ASN A 53 15.14 -14.88 0.96
CA ASN A 53 14.67 -15.73 -0.14
C ASN A 53 13.88 -16.91 0.44
N ILE A 54 12.79 -17.28 -0.23
CA ILE A 54 11.96 -18.40 0.19
C ILE A 54 11.71 -19.32 -0.99
N ASP A 55 11.74 -20.63 -0.74
CA ASP A 55 11.24 -21.61 -1.69
C ASP A 55 9.75 -21.78 -1.46
N SER A 56 8.93 -21.04 -2.22
CA SER A 56 7.48 -21.05 -2.09
C SER A 56 6.81 -21.16 -3.45
N ASN A 57 5.83 -22.05 -3.56
CA ASN A 57 4.95 -22.14 -4.73
C ASN A 57 3.75 -21.19 -4.65
N ALA A 58 3.77 -20.23 -3.71
CA ALA A 58 2.73 -19.24 -3.62
C ALA A 58 2.77 -18.30 -4.84
N THR A 59 1.60 -17.96 -5.37
CA THR A 59 1.43 -17.07 -6.52
C THR A 59 0.45 -15.96 -6.23
N ILE A 60 0.65 -14.84 -6.91
CA ILE A 60 -0.24 -13.68 -6.91
C ILE A 60 -0.69 -13.35 -8.33
N GLU A 61 -1.91 -12.83 -8.45
CA GLU A 61 -2.44 -12.23 -9.67
C GLU A 61 -3.18 -10.95 -9.29
N ILE A 62 -2.84 -9.84 -9.94
CA ILE A 62 -3.45 -8.52 -9.71
C ILE A 62 -4.05 -8.06 -11.03
N LYS A 63 -5.30 -7.59 -11.03
CA LYS A 63 -5.98 -7.14 -12.24
C LYS A 63 -7.13 -6.17 -11.93
N SER A 64 -7.41 -5.25 -12.84
CA SER A 64 -8.72 -4.60 -12.96
C SER A 64 -9.77 -5.55 -13.57
N GLN A 65 -11.00 -5.55 -13.06
CA GLN A 65 -12.14 -6.30 -13.62
C GLN A 65 -12.87 -5.52 -14.72
N ALA A 66 -12.54 -4.25 -14.99
CA ALA A 66 -13.22 -3.44 -16.00
C ALA A 66 -12.27 -2.97 -17.12
N GLN A 67 -12.72 -3.14 -18.37
CA GLN A 67 -12.21 -2.45 -19.57
C GLN A 67 -12.97 -1.14 -19.87
N TYR A 68 -14.03 -0.81 -19.11
CA TYR A 68 -14.87 0.34 -19.38
C TYR A 68 -14.80 1.40 -18.27
N LEU A 69 -14.52 2.62 -18.75
CA LEU A 69 -14.70 3.96 -18.17
C LEU A 69 -13.59 4.49 -17.23
N ASP A 70 -12.90 5.50 -17.77
CA ASP A 70 -12.04 6.53 -17.18
C ASP A 70 -10.68 6.14 -16.57
N GLN A 71 -9.75 5.92 -17.50
CA GLN A 71 -8.32 6.27 -17.61
C GLN A 71 -7.38 6.57 -16.41
N TYR A 72 -7.74 6.54 -15.13
CA TYR A 72 -6.77 6.94 -14.08
C TYR A 72 -6.25 5.82 -13.17
N ASP A 73 -6.92 4.67 -13.09
CA ASP A 73 -6.56 3.58 -12.16
C ASP A 73 -6.36 2.21 -12.84
N ASN A 74 -5.89 2.18 -14.10
CA ASN A 74 -5.61 0.91 -14.77
C ASN A 74 -4.49 0.13 -14.04
N ILE A 75 -4.85 -1.01 -13.46
CA ILE A 75 -3.90 -1.99 -12.92
C ILE A 75 -3.72 -3.07 -13.99
N ALA A 76 -2.53 -3.11 -14.58
CA ALA A 76 -2.17 -4.13 -15.56
C ALA A 76 -2.34 -5.52 -14.94
N LEU A 77 -2.74 -6.50 -15.76
CA LEU A 77 -2.71 -7.89 -15.32
C LEU A 77 -1.26 -8.26 -15.00
N THR A 78 -0.98 -8.54 -13.74
CA THR A 78 0.36 -8.95 -13.31
C THR A 78 0.26 -10.22 -12.49
N LYS A 79 1.09 -11.21 -12.83
CA LYS A 79 1.14 -12.51 -12.16
C LYS A 79 2.57 -12.77 -11.70
N GLY A 80 2.75 -13.20 -10.46
CA GLY A 80 4.09 -13.51 -9.94
C GLY A 80 4.11 -14.70 -8.99
N LYS A 81 5.29 -15.30 -8.85
CA LYS A 81 5.60 -16.33 -7.84
C LYS A 81 6.32 -15.67 -6.68
N LEU A 82 5.95 -16.02 -5.44
CA LEU A 82 6.59 -15.48 -4.24
C LEU A 82 8.05 -15.93 -4.22
N LYS A 83 8.98 -14.97 -4.18
CA LYS A 83 10.43 -15.19 -4.26
C LYS A 83 11.13 -14.90 -2.94
N SER A 84 10.71 -13.84 -2.27
CA SER A 84 11.31 -13.41 -1.02
C SER A 84 10.33 -12.67 -0.13
N ILE A 85 10.74 -12.50 1.13
CA ILE A 85 10.04 -11.70 2.12
C ILE A 85 11.03 -10.69 2.67
N SER A 86 10.71 -9.42 2.59
CA SER A 86 11.46 -8.37 3.29
C SER A 86 10.81 -8.10 4.63
N ILE A 87 11.59 -8.07 5.70
CA ILE A 87 11.20 -7.57 7.01
C ILE A 87 11.79 -6.17 7.16
N LEU A 88 10.98 -5.22 7.61
CA LEU A 88 11.31 -3.81 7.73
C LEU A 88 11.08 -3.38 9.17
N ALA A 89 12.07 -2.84 9.86
CA ALA A 89 11.91 -2.26 11.19
C ALA A 89 12.10 -0.74 11.15
N HIS A 90 11.19 0.01 11.76
CA HIS A 90 11.24 1.47 11.82
C HIS A 90 12.55 1.95 12.46
N LYS A 91 13.40 2.64 11.67
CA LYS A 91 14.74 3.03 12.09
C LYS A 91 14.72 4.00 13.28
N SER A 92 13.80 4.95 13.31
CA SER A 92 13.68 5.90 14.42
C SER A 92 13.32 5.22 15.74
N THR A 93 12.35 4.29 15.72
CA THR A 93 11.95 3.51 16.90
C THR A 93 13.06 2.58 17.37
N MET A 94 13.75 1.92 16.43
CA MET A 94 14.91 1.08 16.71
C MET A 94 16.04 1.87 17.39
N ASN A 95 16.41 3.02 16.82
CA ASN A 95 17.49 3.86 17.34
C ASN A 95 17.18 4.40 18.74
N LYS A 96 15.93 4.77 19.03
CA LYS A 96 15.49 5.19 20.38
C LYS A 96 15.69 4.10 21.44
N LYS A 97 15.78 2.84 21.02
CA LYS A 97 16.04 1.67 21.88
C LYS A 97 17.50 1.19 21.80
N GLY A 98 18.39 1.95 21.13
CA GLY A 98 19.79 1.58 20.96
C GLY A 98 20.02 0.45 19.95
N LEU A 99 19.03 0.11 19.13
CA LEU A 99 19.10 -0.98 18.16
C LEU A 99 19.49 -0.44 16.77
N GLN A 100 20.50 -1.03 16.15
CA GLN A 100 21.06 -0.59 14.87
C GLN A 100 20.79 -1.54 13.71
N ASN A 101 20.17 -2.70 13.96
CA ASN A 101 19.75 -3.63 12.91
C ASN A 101 18.67 -4.62 13.39
N LEU A 102 18.05 -5.32 12.44
CA LEU A 102 16.97 -6.29 12.69
C LEU A 102 17.38 -7.51 13.54
N LEU A 103 18.64 -7.94 13.50
CA LEU A 103 19.10 -9.08 14.31
C LEU A 103 19.10 -8.75 15.79
N GLN A 104 19.49 -7.53 16.14
CA GLN A 104 19.44 -7.07 17.53
C GLN A 104 18.01 -7.03 18.03
N LEU A 105 17.05 -6.59 17.19
CA LEU A 105 15.64 -6.58 17.55
C LEU A 105 15.10 -7.96 17.88
N LYS A 106 15.47 -9.00 17.11
CA LYS A 106 15.04 -10.38 17.35
C LYS A 106 15.21 -10.78 18.81
N ASN A 107 16.38 -10.51 19.38
CA ASN A 107 16.73 -10.92 20.74
C ASN A 107 16.33 -9.88 21.80
N HIS A 108 15.77 -8.75 21.38
CA HIS A 108 15.35 -7.68 22.29
C HIS A 108 14.03 -8.03 23.00
N LYS A 109 13.90 -7.59 24.26
CA LYS A 109 12.69 -7.80 25.07
C LYS A 109 11.45 -7.14 24.47
N ASP A 110 11.62 -5.98 23.83
CA ASP A 110 10.52 -5.20 23.22
C ASP A 110 10.10 -5.71 21.83
N PHE A 111 10.53 -6.90 21.38
CA PHE A 111 10.17 -7.41 20.05
C PHE A 111 8.65 -7.45 19.83
N ILE A 112 7.90 -7.91 20.84
CA ILE A 112 6.44 -8.04 20.78
C ILE A 112 5.80 -6.65 20.63
N ASP A 113 6.21 -5.67 21.44
CA ASP A 113 5.74 -4.29 21.32
C ASP A 113 5.98 -3.71 19.92
N PHE A 114 7.16 -3.98 19.33
CA PHE A 114 7.47 -3.53 17.97
C PHE A 114 6.54 -4.16 16.93
N PHE A 115 6.20 -5.43 17.10
CA PHE A 115 5.27 -6.14 16.23
C PHE A 115 3.84 -5.61 16.36
N GLU A 116 3.34 -5.49 17.59
CA GLU A 116 1.96 -5.06 17.87
C GLU A 116 1.70 -3.62 17.46
N ASN A 117 2.70 -2.75 17.59
CA ASN A 117 2.61 -1.34 17.18
C ASN A 117 2.94 -1.09 15.69
N ASN A 118 3.05 -2.14 14.86
CA ASN A 118 3.33 -2.04 13.43
C ASN A 118 4.66 -1.30 13.10
N TYR A 119 5.62 -1.34 14.04
CA TYR A 119 6.99 -0.85 13.86
C TYR A 119 7.88 -1.88 13.15
N ILE A 120 7.46 -3.15 13.14
CA ILE A 120 7.93 -4.15 12.20
C ILE A 120 6.87 -4.25 11.09
N ARG A 121 7.32 -4.20 9.84
CA ARG A 121 6.54 -4.36 8.60
C ARG A 121 7.14 -5.49 7.77
N CYS A 122 6.38 -6.01 6.82
CA CYS A 122 6.86 -7.03 5.89
C CYS A 122 6.40 -6.69 4.50
N CYS A 123 7.17 -7.12 3.52
CA CYS A 123 6.82 -7.02 2.13
C CYS A 123 6.95 -8.40 1.51
N LEU A 124 5.88 -8.87 0.90
CA LEU A 124 5.88 -10.09 0.11
C LEU A 124 6.35 -9.72 -1.29
N ASN A 125 7.48 -10.27 -1.71
CA ASN A 125 8.11 -9.95 -2.99
C ASN A 125 7.88 -11.09 -3.96
N PHE A 126 7.08 -10.83 -4.98
CA PHE A 126 6.81 -11.76 -6.07
C PHE A 126 7.61 -11.37 -7.29
N GLU A 127 7.92 -12.36 -8.12
CA GLU A 127 8.62 -12.19 -9.38
C GLU A 127 7.73 -12.73 -10.50
N ASP A 128 7.53 -11.94 -11.56
CA ASP A 128 6.81 -12.38 -12.75
C ASP A 128 7.70 -13.18 -13.72
N ARG A 129 7.10 -13.67 -14.82
CA ARG A 129 7.83 -14.44 -15.84
C ARG A 129 8.94 -13.64 -16.54
N GLN A 130 8.88 -12.31 -16.49
CA GLN A 130 9.86 -11.39 -17.07
C GLN A 130 10.87 -10.88 -16.03
N LYS A 131 10.96 -11.53 -14.86
CA LYS A 131 11.85 -11.14 -13.75
C LYS A 131 11.54 -9.76 -13.15
N ARG A 132 10.33 -9.24 -13.35
CA ARG A 132 9.90 -7.98 -12.76
C ARG A 132 9.36 -8.22 -11.36
N GLU A 133 9.68 -7.31 -10.45
CA GLU A 133 9.25 -7.37 -9.07
C GLU A 133 7.82 -6.85 -8.89
N ILE A 134 7.07 -7.57 -8.07
CA ILE A 134 5.76 -7.19 -7.57
C ILE A 134 5.86 -7.22 -6.05
N ASN A 135 5.75 -6.07 -5.42
CA ASN A 135 5.86 -5.96 -3.97
C ASN A 135 4.46 -5.78 -3.38
N LEU A 136 4.09 -6.64 -2.44
CA LEU A 136 2.84 -6.53 -1.70
C LEU A 136 3.15 -6.28 -0.23
N MET A 137 2.92 -5.06 0.23
CA MET A 137 3.12 -4.68 1.62
C MET A 137 1.77 -4.36 2.28
N PRO A 138 1.35 -5.11 3.32
CA PRO A 138 0.16 -4.78 4.08
C PRO A 138 0.31 -3.42 4.77
N LEU A 139 -0.77 -2.63 4.80
CA LEU A 139 -0.82 -1.38 5.58
C LEU A 139 -0.65 -1.68 7.08
N PHE A 140 -1.40 -2.66 7.56
CA PHE A 140 -1.30 -3.25 8.89
C PHE A 140 -1.10 -4.74 8.74
N HIS A 141 0.03 -5.24 9.22
CA HIS A 141 0.38 -6.65 9.13
C HIS A 141 -0.71 -7.57 9.63
N TYR A 142 -1.14 -7.33 10.86
CA TYR A 142 -2.11 -8.17 11.53
C TYR A 142 -3.42 -8.15 10.74
N HIS A 143 -4.00 -7.00 10.42
CA HIS A 143 -5.30 -6.96 9.74
C HIS A 143 -5.27 -7.55 8.33
N SER A 144 -4.34 -7.11 7.48
CA SER A 144 -4.39 -7.45 6.07
C SER A 144 -4.03 -8.91 5.82
N LEU A 145 -2.96 -9.41 6.43
CA LEU A 145 -2.50 -10.79 6.22
C LEU A 145 -3.34 -11.80 7.01
N LEU A 146 -3.78 -11.47 8.23
CA LEU A 146 -4.64 -12.37 9.01
C LEU A 146 -5.99 -12.57 8.34
N SER A 147 -6.55 -11.52 7.72
CA SER A 147 -7.83 -11.64 7.00
C SER A 147 -7.72 -12.59 5.81
N ILE A 148 -6.57 -12.63 5.11
CA ILE A 148 -6.31 -13.65 4.09
C ILE A 148 -6.24 -15.03 4.74
N ASN A 149 -5.48 -15.20 5.84
CA ASN A 149 -5.37 -16.47 6.56
C ASN A 149 -6.74 -17.01 6.99
N LYS A 150 -7.60 -16.15 7.52
CA LYS A 150 -8.96 -16.52 7.93
C LYS A 150 -9.85 -16.84 6.73
N ALA A 151 -9.71 -16.11 5.62
CA ALA A 151 -10.39 -16.47 4.38
C ALA A 151 -9.94 -17.84 3.83
N ILE A 152 -8.66 -18.22 3.98
CA ILE A 152 -8.16 -19.57 3.63
C ILE A 152 -8.85 -20.63 4.48
N LEU A 153 -8.95 -20.39 5.78
CA LEU A 153 -9.54 -21.34 6.72
C LEU A 153 -11.08 -21.38 6.72
N SER A 154 -11.75 -20.36 6.18
CA SER A 154 -13.21 -20.29 6.16
C SER A 154 -13.82 -21.45 5.36
N LYS A 155 -14.93 -22.02 5.86
CA LYS A 155 -15.74 -23.01 5.12
C LYS A 155 -16.52 -22.39 3.97
N GLU A 156 -16.77 -21.08 4.03
CA GLU A 156 -17.54 -20.35 3.03
C GLU A 156 -16.75 -20.14 1.75
N LYS A 157 -17.41 -20.29 0.59
CA LYS A 157 -16.79 -20.02 -0.72
C LYS A 157 -16.66 -18.52 -1.01
N SER A 158 -17.39 -17.66 -0.32
CA SER A 158 -17.30 -16.21 -0.43
C SER A 158 -17.92 -15.55 0.79
N GLY A 159 -17.45 -14.37 1.14
CA GLY A 159 -17.98 -13.61 2.26
C GLY A 159 -17.25 -12.30 2.44
N ASP A 160 -17.58 -11.62 3.53
CA ASP A 160 -16.86 -10.43 3.96
C ASP A 160 -15.55 -10.84 4.66
N LEU A 161 -14.51 -10.03 4.46
CA LEU A 161 -13.28 -10.17 5.23
C LEU A 161 -13.54 -9.67 6.66
N GLN A 162 -13.09 -10.43 7.66
CA GLN A 162 -13.27 -10.04 9.07
C GLN A 162 -12.68 -8.65 9.35
N PHE A 163 -11.56 -8.32 8.72
CA PHE A 163 -11.03 -6.96 8.68
C PHE A 163 -10.80 -6.59 7.21
N GLY A 164 -11.04 -5.33 6.85
CA GLY A 164 -10.64 -4.85 5.53
C GLY A 164 -9.15 -5.10 5.29
N SER A 165 -8.79 -5.72 4.17
CA SER A 165 -7.40 -5.99 3.82
C SER A 165 -6.87 -4.87 2.95
N SER A 166 -5.93 -4.10 3.47
CA SER A 166 -5.29 -2.97 2.77
C SER A 166 -3.83 -3.23 2.47
N PHE A 167 -3.39 -2.90 1.26
CA PHE A 167 -2.04 -3.13 0.78
C PHE A 167 -1.52 -1.97 -0.04
N TYR A 168 -0.23 -1.71 0.10
CA TYR A 168 0.55 -1.03 -0.92
C TYR A 168 1.11 -2.07 -1.87
N VAL A 169 0.83 -1.89 -3.15
CA VAL A 169 1.27 -2.75 -4.24
C VAL A 169 2.22 -1.97 -5.13
N SER A 170 3.45 -2.45 -5.28
CA SER A 170 4.36 -1.98 -6.33
C SER A 170 4.33 -2.94 -7.50
N THR A 171 4.11 -2.41 -8.70
CA THR A 171 4.41 -3.10 -9.97
C THR A 171 5.30 -2.16 -10.77
N ASN A 172 6.52 -2.59 -11.15
CA ASN A 172 7.51 -1.72 -11.82
C ASN A 172 7.73 -0.39 -11.08
N TYR A 173 8.02 -0.44 -9.78
CA TYR A 173 8.35 0.72 -8.93
C TYR A 173 7.22 1.76 -8.74
N SER A 174 6.02 1.50 -9.28
CA SER A 174 4.84 2.35 -9.07
C SER A 174 3.98 1.78 -7.96
N TRP A 175 3.94 2.47 -6.82
CA TRP A 175 3.15 2.08 -5.65
C TRP A 175 1.69 2.55 -5.78
N LYS A 176 0.77 1.61 -5.57
CA LYS A 176 -0.68 1.85 -5.53
C LYS A 176 -1.24 1.34 -4.21
N TYR A 177 -2.14 2.09 -3.60
CA TYR A 177 -2.89 1.62 -2.43
C TYR A 177 -4.15 0.90 -2.88
N LEU A 178 -4.30 -0.35 -2.46
CA LEU A 178 -5.43 -1.22 -2.74
C LEU A 178 -6.08 -1.65 -1.42
N ASN A 179 -7.40 -1.67 -1.36
CA ASN A 179 -8.17 -2.13 -0.21
C ASN A 179 -9.17 -3.20 -0.67
N PHE A 180 -9.54 -4.12 0.21
CA PHE A 180 -10.44 -5.21 -0.07
C PHE A 180 -11.34 -5.43 1.13
N THR A 181 -12.62 -5.69 0.88
CA THR A 181 -13.59 -5.95 1.95
C THR A 181 -14.24 -7.31 1.84
N LYS A 182 -14.09 -7.99 0.69
CA LYS A 182 -14.71 -9.29 0.41
C LYS A 182 -13.70 -10.29 -0.11
N PHE A 183 -13.99 -11.57 0.07
CA PHE A 183 -13.23 -12.67 -0.51
C PHE A 183 -14.12 -13.63 -1.31
N GLN A 184 -13.51 -14.31 -2.28
CA GLN A 184 -14.07 -15.46 -2.99
C GLN A 184 -12.98 -16.54 -3.09
N LYS A 185 -13.28 -17.73 -2.61
CA LYS A 185 -12.40 -18.91 -2.69
C LYS A 185 -12.67 -19.69 -3.97
N SER A 186 -11.60 -20.14 -4.59
CA SER A 186 -11.59 -21.27 -5.52
C SER A 186 -10.72 -22.39 -4.95
N LEU A 187 -10.71 -23.55 -5.60
CA LEU A 187 -9.96 -24.75 -5.17
C LEU A 187 -8.56 -24.44 -4.63
N SER A 188 -7.79 -23.61 -5.32
CA SER A 188 -6.38 -23.32 -4.98
C SER A 188 -6.07 -21.85 -4.73
N LYS A 189 -7.05 -20.94 -4.79
CA LYS A 189 -6.82 -19.49 -4.69
C LYS A 189 -7.89 -18.79 -3.86
N ILE A 190 -7.53 -17.62 -3.34
CA ILE A 190 -8.45 -16.64 -2.78
C ILE A 190 -8.36 -15.37 -3.58
N LYS A 191 -9.51 -14.89 -4.03
CA LYS A 191 -9.69 -13.60 -4.67
C LYS A 191 -10.20 -12.59 -3.64
N LEU A 192 -9.42 -11.56 -3.37
CA LEU A 192 -9.81 -10.38 -2.61
C LEU A 192 -10.43 -9.36 -3.56
N ILE A 193 -11.59 -8.81 -3.20
CA ILE A 193 -12.36 -7.90 -4.05
C ILE A 193 -12.70 -6.63 -3.27
N TYR A 194 -12.63 -5.49 -3.96
CA TYR A 194 -13.06 -4.22 -3.44
C TYR A 194 -14.59 -4.19 -3.22
N SER A 195 -15.02 -3.42 -2.23
CA SER A 195 -16.43 -3.23 -1.83
C SER A 195 -17.36 -2.90 -3.00
N PRO A 196 -18.63 -3.37 -2.98
CA PRO A 196 -19.61 -3.07 -4.04
C PRO A 196 -19.98 -1.58 -4.18
N TYR A 197 -19.63 -0.73 -3.21
CA TYR A 197 -20.03 0.68 -3.17
C TYR A 197 -19.05 1.64 -3.87
N SER A 198 -18.07 1.13 -4.63
CA SER A 198 -17.15 1.97 -5.40
C SER A 198 -17.12 1.54 -6.86
N ASN A 199 -16.88 2.54 -7.72
CA ASN A 199 -16.63 2.34 -9.13
C ASN A 199 -15.28 1.62 -9.40
N LYS A 200 -14.44 1.44 -8.37
CA LYS A 200 -13.17 0.73 -8.47
C LYS A 200 -13.38 -0.78 -8.53
N LYS A 201 -13.17 -1.36 -9.71
CA LYS A 201 -13.26 -2.80 -9.93
C LYS A 201 -11.86 -3.40 -10.09
N TYR A 202 -11.18 -3.75 -9.00
CA TYR A 202 -9.91 -4.48 -9.03
C TYR A 202 -9.93 -5.68 -8.08
N TYR A 203 -8.98 -6.60 -8.27
CA TYR A 203 -8.77 -7.73 -7.36
C TYR A 203 -7.30 -8.09 -7.20
N ILE A 204 -7.02 -8.75 -6.07
CA ILE A 204 -5.83 -9.59 -5.90
C ILE A 204 -6.31 -11.03 -5.75
N LYS A 205 -5.72 -11.95 -6.50
CA LYS A 205 -5.84 -13.39 -6.25
C LYS A 205 -4.52 -13.88 -5.69
N VAL A 206 -4.57 -14.59 -4.58
CA VAL A 206 -3.41 -15.24 -3.96
C VAL A 206 -3.67 -16.73 -3.90
N SER A 207 -2.68 -17.56 -4.22
CA SER A 207 -2.80 -19.01 -4.01
C SER A 207 -2.90 -19.35 -2.53
N GLN A 208 -3.68 -20.36 -2.18
CA GLN A 208 -3.83 -20.83 -0.79
C GLN A 208 -2.51 -21.39 -0.21
N ASN A 209 -1.54 -21.78 -1.05
CA ASN A 209 -0.18 -22.19 -0.65
C ASN A 209 0.62 -21.11 0.10
N ILE A 210 0.13 -19.87 0.16
CA ILE A 210 0.74 -18.81 0.97
C ILE A 210 0.48 -18.98 2.46
N TYR A 211 -0.44 -19.86 2.86
CA TYR A 211 -0.93 -20.02 4.22
C TYR A 211 0.19 -20.14 5.27
N ASP A 212 1.17 -21.01 5.06
CA ASP A 212 2.25 -21.20 6.04
C ASP A 212 3.15 -19.97 6.17
N THR A 213 3.41 -19.29 5.05
CA THR A 213 4.09 -17.99 5.05
C THR A 213 3.30 -16.98 5.89
N LEU A 214 2.00 -16.86 5.66
CA LEU A 214 1.17 -15.92 6.42
C LEU A 214 1.12 -16.29 7.91
N LYS A 215 1.07 -17.57 8.29
CA LYS A 215 1.13 -18.02 9.70
C LYS A 215 2.39 -17.54 10.41
N ILE A 216 3.53 -17.50 9.72
CA ILE A 216 4.76 -16.94 10.26
C ILE A 216 4.62 -15.43 10.44
N LEU A 217 4.17 -14.74 9.39
CA LEU A 217 4.13 -13.28 9.36
C LEU A 217 3.06 -12.65 10.27
N THR A 218 1.99 -13.37 10.59
CA THR A 218 0.91 -12.89 11.46
C THR A 218 1.08 -13.30 12.94
N ASN A 219 2.21 -13.90 13.31
CA ASN A 219 2.46 -14.34 14.68
C ASN A 219 3.83 -13.81 15.13
N ALA A 220 3.84 -13.00 16.20
CA ALA A 220 5.04 -12.33 16.67
C ALA A 220 6.19 -13.31 17.00
N LEU A 221 5.89 -14.41 17.72
CA LEU A 221 6.90 -15.40 18.10
C LEU A 221 7.47 -16.13 16.88
N ARG A 222 6.61 -16.52 15.92
CA ARG A 222 7.07 -17.16 14.68
C ARG A 222 7.87 -16.20 13.81
N LEU A 223 7.46 -14.94 13.72
CA LEU A 223 8.20 -13.92 12.97
C LEU A 223 9.58 -13.67 13.61
N LYS A 224 9.65 -13.61 14.94
CA LYS A 224 10.91 -13.50 15.68
C LYS A 224 11.86 -14.64 15.31
N GLU A 225 11.37 -15.89 15.28
CA GLU A 225 12.18 -17.04 14.90
C GLU A 225 12.56 -17.06 13.42
N PHE A 226 11.69 -16.57 12.55
CA PHE A 226 11.94 -16.46 11.12
C PHE A 226 13.10 -15.52 10.79
N ILE A 227 13.29 -14.46 11.58
CA ILE A 227 14.44 -13.56 11.45
C ILE A 227 15.69 -14.36 11.81
N LYS A 228 16.58 -14.57 10.85
CA LYS A 228 17.95 -15.09 10.99
C LYS A 228 18.90 -14.04 10.44
#